data_AF-A0A7V2XYL4-F1
#
_entry.id   AF-A0A7V2XYL4-F1
#
_cell.length_a   1.000
_cell.length_b   1.000
_cell.length_c   1.000
_cell.angle_alpha   90.00
_cell.angle_beta   90.00
_cell.angle_gamma   90.00
#
_symmetry.space_group_name_H-M   'P 1'
#
loop_
_entity.id
_entity.type
_entity.pdbx_description
1 polymer ?
#
loop_
_entity_poly.entity_id
_entity_poly.type
_entity_poly.pdbx_seq_one_letter_code
_entity_poly.pdbx_strand_id
1 'polypeptide(L)'
;MGVGGSLTLIQLGFHEAAQKRPFRFLNPFAKGITPEETMRIRREILTADIFVGSSNAVTEDGKLFNIDATGNRIAPMMFGPKKVILICGVNKIVKDLDEAEKRVRQWVAPQNAKRLNRKTPCAETGVCSDCSSPERICNIFVALVKKPVRTDVTVILIGQTLGM
;
A
#
# COMPACT_ATOMS: atom_id res chain seq x y z
N MET A 1 -7.83 0.09 14.81
CA MET A 1 -6.86 -0.40 13.80
C MET A 1 -7.34 -0.02 12.40
N GLY A 2 -6.52 0.69 11.65
CA GLY A 2 -6.77 1.03 10.24
C GLY A 2 -6.10 0.09 9.25
N VAL A 3 -6.65 0.00 8.04
CA VAL A 3 -6.09 -0.83 6.97
C VAL A 3 -5.90 -0.04 5.67
N GLY A 4 -4.75 -0.23 5.03
CA GLY A 4 -4.44 0.31 3.71
C GLY A 4 -4.86 -0.64 2.59
N GLY A 5 -5.04 -0.11 1.38
CA GLY A 5 -5.32 -0.93 0.19
C GLY A 5 -4.15 -1.88 -0.10
N SER A 6 -4.40 -3.19 -0.01
CA SER A 6 -3.36 -4.21 -0.15
C SER A 6 -3.92 -5.53 -0.67
N LEU A 7 -3.47 -5.93 -1.87
CA LEU A 7 -3.80 -7.25 -2.42
C LEU A 7 -3.23 -8.39 -1.56
N THR A 8 -2.07 -8.16 -0.94
CA THR A 8 -1.47 -9.10 0.02
C THR A 8 -2.40 -9.37 1.21
N LEU A 9 -3.00 -8.33 1.79
CA LEU A 9 -3.93 -8.50 2.92
C LEU A 9 -5.23 -9.17 2.51
N ILE A 10 -5.71 -8.90 1.29
CA ILE A 10 -6.88 -9.57 0.71
C ILE A 10 -6.62 -11.07 0.53
N GLN A 11 -5.49 -11.44 -0.10
CA GLN A 11 -5.11 -12.84 -0.34
C GLN A 11 -4.92 -13.64 0.96
N LEU A 12 -4.49 -12.98 2.03
CA LEU A 12 -4.35 -13.59 3.36
C LEU A 12 -5.67 -13.68 4.15
N GLY A 13 -6.80 -13.17 3.62
CA GLY A 13 -8.07 -13.12 4.37
C GLY A 13 -8.04 -12.19 5.59
N PHE A 14 -7.09 -11.24 5.64
CA PHE A 14 -6.87 -10.39 6.82
C PHE A 14 -8.11 -9.56 7.17
N HIS A 15 -8.82 -9.05 6.17
CA HIS A 15 -9.98 -8.18 6.39
C HIS A 15 -11.13 -8.90 7.10
N GLU A 16 -11.38 -10.15 6.74
CA GLU A 16 -12.42 -10.98 7.36
C GLU A 16 -12.02 -11.40 8.77
N ALA A 17 -10.76 -11.78 8.96
CA ALA A 17 -10.23 -12.13 10.27
C ALA A 17 -10.25 -10.94 11.24
N ALA A 18 -9.88 -9.74 10.76
CA ALA A 18 -9.83 -8.51 11.57
C ALA A 18 -11.22 -8.04 12.01
N GLN A 19 -12.24 -8.18 11.17
CA GLN A 19 -13.63 -7.81 11.52
C GLN A 19 -14.19 -8.60 12.71
N LYS A 20 -13.69 -9.81 12.96
CA LYS A 20 -14.14 -10.70 14.04
C LYS A 20 -13.43 -10.44 15.38
N ARG A 21 -12.57 -9.42 15.46
CA ARG A 21 -11.77 -9.14 16.65
C ARG A 21 -12.37 -8.00 17.47
N PRO A 22 -12.13 -7.97 18.80
CA PRO A 22 -12.71 -6.98 19.71
C PRO A 22 -11.97 -5.63 19.64
N PHE A 23 -11.79 -5.07 18.45
CA PHE A 23 -11.25 -3.73 18.26
C PHE A 23 -12.00 -2.98 17.16
N ARG A 24 -11.98 -1.63 17.22
CA ARG A 24 -12.53 -0.80 16.14
C ARG A 24 -11.69 -0.97 14.88
N PHE A 25 -12.28 -1.54 13.84
CA PHE A 25 -11.64 -1.78 12.55
C PHE A 25 -12.05 -0.71 11.53
N LEU A 26 -11.09 0.11 11.11
CA LEU A 26 -11.29 1.19 10.14
C LEU A 26 -10.95 0.65 8.74
N ASN A 27 -11.99 0.22 8.01
CA ASN A 27 -11.88 -0.37 6.68
C ASN A 27 -12.57 0.51 5.61
N PRO A 28 -11.82 1.31 4.83
CA PRO A 28 -12.36 2.17 3.79
C PRO A 28 -12.75 1.38 2.51
N PHE A 29 -12.69 0.06 2.56
CA PHE A 29 -13.05 -0.85 1.47
C PHE A 29 -14.25 -1.75 1.84
N ALA A 30 -14.93 -1.46 2.96
CA ALA A 30 -16.12 -2.20 3.35
C ALA A 30 -17.22 -2.09 2.28
N LYS A 31 -18.02 -3.14 2.11
CA LYS A 31 -19.17 -3.10 1.19
C LYS A 31 -20.27 -2.22 1.78
N GLY A 32 -20.98 -1.48 0.93
CA GLY A 32 -22.15 -0.69 1.33
C GLY A 32 -21.85 0.66 1.99
N ILE A 33 -20.61 1.15 1.96
CA ILE A 33 -20.26 2.50 2.43
C ILE A 33 -20.21 3.49 1.26
N THR A 34 -20.57 4.75 1.52
CA THR A 34 -20.53 5.84 0.55
C THR A 34 -19.08 6.31 0.28
N PRO A 35 -18.85 7.08 -0.80
CA PRO A 35 -17.58 7.77 -1.02
C PRO A 35 -17.18 8.72 0.14
N GLU A 36 -18.15 9.41 0.73
CA GLU A 36 -17.96 10.33 1.85
C GLU A 36 -17.47 9.58 3.09
N GLU A 37 -18.11 8.46 3.43
CA GLU A 37 -17.73 7.60 4.54
C GLU A 37 -16.35 6.99 4.29
N THR A 38 -16.07 6.57 3.05
CA THR A 38 -14.76 6.07 2.63
C THR A 38 -13.68 7.11 2.92
N MET A 39 -13.91 8.36 2.53
CA MET A 39 -12.96 9.46 2.74
C MET A 39 -12.84 9.85 4.22
N ARG A 40 -13.93 9.80 4.99
CA ARG A 40 -13.91 10.00 6.44
C ARG A 40 -13.04 8.93 7.11
N ILE A 41 -13.25 7.65 6.79
CA ILE A 41 -12.47 6.54 7.34
C ILE A 41 -10.99 6.69 6.99
N ARG A 42 -10.64 7.04 5.73
CA ARG A 42 -9.25 7.27 5.32
C ARG A 42 -8.55 8.35 6.15
N ARG A 43 -9.25 9.43 6.50
CA ARG A 43 -8.72 10.48 7.37
C ARG A 43 -8.58 9.99 8.81
N GLU A 44 -9.57 9.26 9.31
CA GLU A 44 -9.55 8.68 10.65
C GLU A 44 -8.40 7.68 10.85
N ILE A 45 -8.00 6.96 9.80
CA ILE A 45 -6.83 6.05 9.83
C ILE A 45 -5.54 6.78 10.22
N LEU A 46 -5.39 8.06 9.88
CA LEU A 46 -4.19 8.85 10.21
C LEU A 46 -3.99 9.02 11.72
N THR A 47 -5.05 8.88 12.52
CA THR A 47 -5.00 9.02 13.98
C THR A 47 -5.28 7.70 14.70
N ALA A 48 -5.32 6.57 14.00
CA ALA A 48 -5.52 5.26 14.61
C ALA A 48 -4.28 4.79 15.39
N ASP A 49 -4.44 3.95 16.42
CA ASP A 49 -3.27 3.42 17.16
C ASP A 49 -2.38 2.49 16.32
N ILE A 50 -3.00 1.70 15.44
CA ILE A 50 -2.33 0.72 14.58
C ILE A 50 -2.83 0.87 13.15
N PHE A 51 -1.91 0.90 12.18
CA PHE A 51 -2.19 0.74 10.76
C PHE A 51 -1.55 -0.54 10.22
N VAL A 52 -2.31 -1.27 9.40
CA VAL A 52 -1.84 -2.47 8.72
C VAL A 52 -1.88 -2.25 7.21
N GLY A 53 -0.78 -2.56 6.54
CA GLY A 53 -0.63 -2.36 5.11
C GLY A 53 0.36 -3.34 4.50
N SER A 54 0.86 -2.96 3.32
CA SER A 54 1.93 -3.66 2.62
C SER A 54 2.76 -2.64 1.86
N SER A 55 4.02 -2.96 1.57
CA SER A 55 4.87 -2.13 0.73
C SER A 55 4.82 -2.55 -0.74
N ASN A 56 5.18 -1.66 -1.66
CA ASN A 56 5.32 -2.01 -3.07
C ASN A 56 6.66 -2.71 -3.35
N ALA A 57 7.71 -2.35 -2.61
CA ALA A 57 8.99 -3.06 -2.61
C ALA A 57 9.70 -2.92 -1.26
N VAL A 58 10.52 -3.91 -0.93
CA VAL A 58 11.41 -3.92 0.24
C VAL A 58 12.82 -4.19 -0.28
N THR A 59 13.79 -3.32 -0.01
CA THR A 59 15.17 -3.56 -0.44
C THR A 59 15.85 -4.61 0.45
N GLU A 60 16.89 -5.27 -0.04
CA GLU A 60 17.70 -6.23 0.72
C GLU A 60 18.28 -5.61 2.01
N ASP A 61 18.58 -4.31 1.97
CA ASP A 61 19.05 -3.53 3.13
C ASP A 61 17.94 -2.86 3.95
N GLY A 62 16.68 -3.27 3.75
CA GLY A 62 15.56 -2.97 4.63
C GLY A 62 14.85 -1.63 4.41
N LYS A 63 15.08 -0.95 3.28
CA LYS A 63 14.33 0.25 2.88
C LYS A 63 13.00 -0.14 2.25
N LEU A 64 11.99 0.71 2.38
CA LEU A 64 10.66 0.49 1.81
C LEU A 64 10.40 1.49 0.70
N PHE A 65 9.85 1.03 -0.42
CA PHE A 65 9.48 1.90 -1.54
C PHE A 65 8.01 1.76 -1.87
N ASN A 66 7.32 2.90 -1.99
CA ASN A 66 5.87 2.94 -2.13
C ASN A 66 5.44 3.98 -3.14
N ILE A 67 4.37 3.63 -3.87
CA ILE A 67 3.65 4.56 -4.74
C ILE A 67 2.20 4.74 -4.28
N ASP A 68 1.64 5.91 -4.54
CA ASP A 68 0.24 6.20 -4.25
C ASP A 68 -0.34 7.22 -5.24
N ALA A 69 -1.64 7.16 -5.43
CA ALA A 69 -2.40 8.11 -6.24
C ALA A 69 -2.74 9.36 -5.42
N THR A 70 -3.19 9.14 -4.18
CA THR A 70 -3.75 10.18 -3.29
C THR A 70 -2.99 10.33 -1.97
N GLY A 71 -2.07 9.40 -1.68
CA GLY A 71 -1.23 9.42 -0.48
C GLY A 71 -1.87 8.78 0.75
N ASN A 72 -3.09 8.25 0.62
CA ASN A 72 -3.86 7.74 1.75
C ASN A 72 -3.31 6.44 2.36
N ARG A 73 -2.42 5.69 1.67
CA ARG A 73 -1.66 4.58 2.28
C ARG A 73 -0.32 5.04 2.82
N ILE A 74 0.35 5.96 2.12
CA ILE A 74 1.71 6.38 2.44
C ILE A 74 1.74 7.29 3.68
N ALA A 75 0.79 8.21 3.82
CA ALA A 75 0.70 9.11 4.99
C ALA A 75 0.64 8.35 6.34
N PRO A 76 -0.21 7.33 6.53
CA PRO A 76 -0.21 6.55 7.77
C PRO A 76 1.02 5.63 7.92
N MET A 77 1.83 5.41 6.88
CA MET A 77 3.07 4.64 7.02
C MET A 77 4.22 5.45 7.62
N MET A 78 4.22 6.78 7.46
CA MET A 78 5.36 7.62 7.82
C MET A 78 5.20 8.45 9.10
N PHE A 79 3.97 8.79 9.50
CA PHE A 79 3.77 9.68 10.66
C PHE A 79 2.53 9.36 11.52
N GLY A 80 1.37 9.10 10.92
CA GLY A 80 0.08 9.15 11.64
C GLY A 80 -0.05 8.14 12.80
N PRO A 81 -0.32 6.86 12.52
CA PRO A 81 -0.43 5.81 13.53
C PRO A 81 0.79 5.62 14.42
N LYS A 82 0.56 5.25 15.68
CA LYS A 82 1.64 4.92 16.64
C LYS A 82 2.43 3.68 16.21
N LYS A 83 1.74 2.68 15.65
CA LYS A 83 2.31 1.45 15.12
C LYS A 83 1.88 1.18 13.69
N VAL A 84 2.82 0.80 12.85
CA VAL A 84 2.62 0.43 11.45
C VAL A 84 3.11 -1.00 11.25
N ILE A 85 2.24 -1.88 10.76
CA ILE A 85 2.58 -3.27 10.45
C ILE A 85 2.44 -3.47 8.94
N LEU A 86 3.54 -3.80 8.28
CA LEU A 86 3.58 -4.03 6.84
C LEU A 86 3.80 -5.51 6.57
N ILE A 87 2.80 -6.15 5.95
CA ILE A 87 2.86 -7.56 5.58
C ILE A 87 3.20 -7.64 4.11
N CYS A 88 4.32 -8.27 3.76
CA CYS A 88 4.83 -8.33 2.40
C CYS A 88 5.17 -9.79 2.02
N GLY A 89 4.89 -10.18 0.78
CA GLY A 89 5.42 -11.44 0.25
C GLY A 89 6.89 -11.30 -0.13
N VAL A 90 7.64 -12.41 -0.12
CA VAL A 90 9.07 -12.44 -0.52
C VAL A 90 9.30 -11.97 -1.96
N ASN A 91 8.29 -12.08 -2.83
CA ASN A 91 8.33 -11.58 -4.20
C ASN A 91 8.51 -10.06 -4.33
N LYS A 92 8.41 -9.32 -3.21
CA LYS A 92 8.59 -7.86 -3.16
C LYS A 92 10.00 -7.43 -2.74
N ILE A 93 10.88 -8.38 -2.42
CA ILE A 93 12.28 -8.10 -2.12
C ILE A 93 13.00 -7.72 -3.42
N VAL A 94 13.73 -6.61 -3.38
CA VAL A 94 14.54 -6.10 -4.50
C VAL A 94 15.93 -5.72 -3.99
N LYS A 95 16.90 -5.61 -4.88
CA LYS A 95 18.29 -5.29 -4.50
C LYS A 95 18.40 -3.95 -3.78
N ASP A 96 17.89 -2.88 -4.40
CA ASP A 96 18.08 -1.49 -3.97
C ASP A 96 16.89 -0.60 -4.39
N LEU A 97 16.99 0.71 -4.13
CA LEU A 97 15.92 1.68 -4.46
C LEU A 97 15.74 1.87 -5.97
N ASP A 98 16.79 1.68 -6.77
CA ASP A 98 16.70 1.80 -8.23
C ASP A 98 15.89 0.62 -8.80
N GLU A 99 16.17 -0.60 -8.35
CA GLU A 99 15.37 -1.79 -8.67
C GLU A 99 13.94 -1.68 -8.11
N ALA A 100 13.75 -1.04 -6.95
CA ALA A 100 12.44 -0.75 -6.42
C ALA A 100 11.62 0.18 -7.33
N GLU A 101 12.24 1.26 -7.83
CA GLU A 101 11.59 2.18 -8.76
C GLU A 101 11.25 1.49 -10.10
N LYS A 102 12.20 0.74 -10.66
CA LYS A 102 11.96 -0.05 -11.88
C LYS A 102 10.81 -1.01 -11.69
N ARG A 103 10.79 -1.79 -10.60
CA ARG A 103 9.70 -2.70 -10.26
C ARG A 103 8.35 -1.98 -10.24
N VAL A 104 8.26 -0.82 -9.58
CA VAL A 104 6.96 -0.14 -9.50
C VAL A 104 6.51 0.43 -10.83
N ARG A 105 7.42 0.95 -11.66
CA ARG A 105 7.08 1.50 -12.98
C ARG A 105 6.73 0.41 -13.97
N GLN A 106 7.49 -0.69 -14.00
CA GLN A 106 7.37 -1.72 -15.04
C GLN A 106 6.36 -2.81 -14.69
N TRP A 107 6.10 -3.05 -13.41
CA TRP A 107 5.23 -4.15 -12.98
C TRP A 107 4.07 -3.67 -12.10
N VAL A 108 4.35 -3.04 -10.95
CA VAL A 108 3.32 -2.80 -9.94
C VAL A 108 2.28 -1.77 -10.40
N ALA A 109 2.68 -0.62 -10.95
CA ALA A 109 1.73 0.40 -11.39
C ALA A 109 0.89 -0.08 -12.59
N PRO A 110 1.45 -0.64 -13.68
CA PRO A 110 0.65 -1.14 -14.81
C PRO A 110 -0.39 -2.19 -14.40
N GLN A 111 0.03 -3.22 -13.66
CA GLN A 111 -0.86 -4.30 -13.25
C GLN A 111 -1.96 -3.80 -12.29
N ASN A 112 -1.64 -2.84 -11.41
CA ASN A 112 -2.61 -2.33 -10.44
C ASN A 112 -3.58 -1.35 -11.09
N ALA A 113 -3.12 -0.55 -12.06
CA ALA A 113 -3.97 0.32 -12.87
C ALA A 113 -4.98 -0.52 -13.67
N LYS A 114 -4.54 -1.61 -14.30
CA LYS A 114 -5.42 -2.58 -14.97
C LYS A 114 -6.42 -3.21 -14.02
N ARG A 115 -5.97 -3.71 -12.86
CA ARG A 115 -6.85 -4.30 -11.82
C ARG A 115 -7.90 -3.32 -11.30
N LEU A 116 -7.56 -2.03 -11.21
CA LEU A 116 -8.46 -0.96 -10.78
C LEU A 116 -9.27 -0.32 -11.91
N ASN A 117 -9.18 -0.88 -13.13
CA ASN A 117 -9.85 -0.40 -14.34
C ASN A 117 -9.62 1.10 -14.61
N ARG A 118 -8.37 1.55 -14.48
CA ARG A 118 -7.98 2.95 -14.72
C ARG A 118 -7.68 3.19 -16.19
N LYS A 119 -8.13 4.35 -16.70
CA LYS A 119 -7.86 4.81 -18.07
C LYS A 119 -6.46 5.41 -18.20
N THR A 120 -5.46 4.56 -18.10
CA THR A 120 -4.04 4.92 -18.21
C THR A 120 -3.38 4.08 -19.29
N PRO A 121 -2.44 4.64 -20.09
CA PRO A 121 -1.77 3.88 -21.15
C PRO A 121 -1.17 2.55 -20.67
N CYS A 122 -0.57 2.54 -19.47
CA CYS A 122 0.04 1.33 -18.91
C CYS A 122 -0.96 0.25 -18.49
N ALA A 123 -2.23 0.58 -18.26
CA ALA A 123 -3.27 -0.42 -18.01
C ALA A 123 -3.62 -1.22 -19.28
N GLU A 124 -3.45 -0.60 -20.46
CA GLU A 124 -3.70 -1.20 -21.77
C GLU A 124 -2.44 -1.90 -22.32
N THR A 125 -1.32 -1.19 -22.33
CA THR A 125 -0.07 -1.67 -22.96
C THR A 125 0.77 -2.56 -22.05
N GLY A 126 0.56 -2.50 -20.73
CA GLY A 126 1.42 -3.13 -19.74
C GLY A 126 2.78 -2.42 -19.53
N VAL A 127 3.05 -1.34 -20.27
CA VAL A 127 4.34 -0.63 -20.25
C VAL A 127 4.13 0.81 -19.76
N CYS A 128 4.97 1.25 -18.83
CA CYS A 128 4.95 2.64 -18.37
C CYS A 128 5.52 3.58 -19.43
N SER A 129 4.72 4.58 -19.82
CA SER A 129 5.10 5.66 -20.73
C SER A 129 5.27 7.02 -20.01
N ASP A 130 5.43 6.98 -18.68
CA ASP A 130 5.44 8.16 -17.80
C ASP A 130 4.31 9.16 -18.12
N CYS A 131 3.09 8.64 -18.18
CA CYS A 131 1.95 9.41 -18.66
C CYS A 131 1.50 10.52 -17.70
N SER A 132 0.78 11.50 -18.26
CA SER A 132 0.05 12.54 -17.53
C SER A 132 -1.45 12.27 -17.44
N SER A 133 -1.88 11.00 -17.49
CA SER A 133 -3.31 10.66 -17.38
C SER A 133 -3.88 11.17 -16.04
N PRO A 134 -5.08 11.79 -16.03
CA PRO A 134 -5.73 12.20 -14.79
C PRO A 134 -6.09 11.02 -13.87
N GLU A 135 -6.15 9.79 -14.41
CA GLU A 135 -6.40 8.56 -13.64
C GLU A 135 -5.11 7.84 -13.19
N ARG A 136 -3.94 8.48 -13.35
CA ARG A 136 -2.65 7.94 -12.90
C ARG A 136 -2.67 7.59 -11.41
N ILE A 137 -2.15 6.41 -11.07
CA ILE A 137 -2.09 5.90 -9.69
C ILE A 137 -0.72 6.00 -9.01
N CYS A 138 0.29 6.47 -9.74
CA CYS A 138 1.67 6.62 -9.29
C CYS A 138 2.05 8.11 -9.25
N ASN A 139 1.28 8.94 -8.55
CA ASN A 139 1.55 10.38 -8.42
C ASN A 139 2.58 10.68 -7.33
N ILE A 140 2.69 9.80 -6.34
CA ILE A 140 3.56 9.92 -5.19
C ILE A 140 4.54 8.76 -5.21
N PHE A 141 5.82 9.06 -5.03
CA PHE A 141 6.90 8.08 -4.84
C PHE A 141 7.60 8.41 -3.52
N VAL A 142 7.63 7.45 -2.59
CA VAL A 142 8.25 7.67 -1.29
C VAL A 142 9.07 6.45 -0.88
N ALA A 143 10.31 6.73 -0.50
CA ALA A 143 11.18 5.79 0.18
C ALA A 143 11.19 6.04 1.69
N LEU A 144 10.90 5.02 2.49
CA LEU A 144 11.24 5.02 3.92
C LEU A 144 12.60 4.37 4.05
N VAL A 145 13.64 5.19 4.10
CA VAL A 145 15.04 4.75 4.15
C VAL A 145 15.47 4.26 5.54
N LYS A 146 14.72 4.65 6.57
CA LYS A 146 14.93 4.27 7.96
C LYS A 146 13.60 4.32 8.71
N LYS A 147 13.48 3.56 9.80
CA LYS A 147 12.35 3.65 10.73
C LYS A 147 12.16 5.10 11.23
N PRO A 148 10.96 5.71 11.07
CA PRO A 148 10.67 7.02 11.62
C PRO A 148 10.81 7.04 13.15
N VAL A 149 11.33 8.13 13.70
CA VAL A 149 11.67 8.23 15.13
C VAL A 149 10.45 8.05 16.05
N ARG A 150 9.26 8.46 15.60
CA ARG A 150 8.03 8.48 16.40
C ARG A 150 6.98 7.45 15.97
N THR A 151 7.28 6.61 14.99
CA THR A 151 6.35 5.60 14.47
C THR A 151 7.00 4.23 14.58
N ASP A 152 6.37 3.33 15.33
CA ASP A 152 6.85 1.96 15.45
C ASP A 152 6.49 1.16 14.19
N VAL A 153 7.44 1.01 13.26
CA VAL A 153 7.25 0.23 12.03
C VAL A 153 7.76 -1.19 12.23
N THR A 154 6.91 -2.17 11.92
CA THR A 154 7.24 -3.60 11.86
C THR A 154 6.95 -4.13 10.45
N VAL A 155 7.92 -4.81 9.83
CA VAL A 155 7.75 -5.47 8.54
C VAL A 155 7.75 -6.98 8.75
N ILE A 156 6.73 -7.66 8.22
CA ILE A 156 6.59 -9.11 8.26
C ILE A 156 6.72 -9.61 6.82
N LEU A 157 7.79 -10.37 6.56
CA LEU A 157 8.01 -11.05 5.29
C LEU A 157 7.40 -12.44 5.36
N ILE A 158 6.49 -12.73 4.44
CA ILE A 158 5.85 -14.04 4.27
C ILE A 158 6.57 -14.75 3.13
N GLY A 159 7.03 -15.97 3.37
CA GLY A 159 7.74 -16.84 2.41
C GLY A 159 6.94 -17.30 1.19
N GLN A 160 5.89 -16.57 0.82
CA GLN A 160 4.99 -16.84 -0.30
C GLN A 160 4.95 -15.63 -1.24
N THR A 161 4.63 -15.88 -2.51
CA THR A 161 4.33 -14.83 -3.49
C THR A 161 2.98 -14.23 -3.18
N LEU A 162 2.95 -13.00 -2.66
CA LEU A 162 1.74 -12.31 -2.25
C LEU A 162 1.68 -10.88 -2.78
N GLY A 163 0.47 -10.45 -3.10
CA GLY A 163 0.18 -9.22 -3.79
C GLY A 163 0.78 -9.26 -5.19
N MET A 164 1.51 -8.21 -5.49
CA MET A 164 2.14 -7.94 -6.78
C MET A 164 3.35 -7.05 -6.56
#